data_AF-A0A660URH2-F1
#
_entry.id   AF-A0A660URH2-F1
#
_cell.length_a   1.000
_cell.length_b   1.000
_cell.length_c   1.000
_cell.angle_alpha   90.00
_cell.angle_beta   90.00
_cell.angle_gamma   90.00
#
_symmetry.space_group_name_H-M   'P 1'
#
loop_
_entity.id
_entity.type
_entity.pdbx_description
1 polymer ?
#
loop_
_entity_poly.entity_id
_entity_poly.type
_entity_poly.pdbx_seq_one_letter_code
_entity_poly.pdbx_strand_id
1 'polypeptide(L)'
;MALKKKKVSARRQHVRKTMSPERFARLAAFANSTMPIAFGVLMLFIVAATALLSIETAEKKLFDPEDSVFKPWPQIAAVATLVALVCVGISLYVRHYEPRILRRPTRIIALGGLFLILLFITKVGSFDESWTYLATGSAVTCGIILTIAYNQRFAIGMTLFYSIIACFVFFTIDKIATIELFLMMTAGFMTCCFFLKEIRTRMKLIEVTALAATVVFVTAAALGVIGKRGSEIIFFTSGTAAAITIAVGVVIQGFLPMIEKVFGIATSMTLLDYSDANQPLLKKLAMDAPGTFSHSLLIGSIAEAAAEAI
;
A
#
# COMPACT_ATOMS: atom_id res chain seq x y z
N MET A 1 18.54 68.27 14.08
CA MET A 1 17.70 67.59 13.07
C MET A 1 17.01 66.39 13.72
N ALA A 2 15.85 66.61 14.35
CA ALA A 2 15.16 65.60 15.17
C ALA A 2 14.17 64.79 14.32
N LEU A 3 14.49 63.53 14.04
CA LEU A 3 13.63 62.59 13.32
C LEU A 3 12.35 62.32 14.13
N LYS A 4 11.24 62.84 13.60
CA LYS A 4 9.87 62.71 14.13
C LYS A 4 9.48 61.22 14.20
N LYS A 5 9.63 60.58 15.37
CA LYS A 5 9.13 59.21 15.63
C LYS A 5 7.62 59.20 15.40
N LYS A 6 7.20 58.64 14.26
CA LYS A 6 5.80 58.44 13.88
C LYS A 6 5.13 57.60 14.97
N LYS A 7 4.22 58.21 15.75
CA LYS A 7 3.44 57.53 16.80
C LYS A 7 2.59 56.44 16.16
N VAL A 8 3.09 55.21 16.17
CA VAL A 8 2.32 54.02 15.78
C VAL A 8 1.20 53.84 16.82
N SER A 9 -0.05 53.72 16.39
CA SER A 9 -1.17 53.61 17.34
C SER A 9 -1.01 52.38 18.24
N ALA A 10 -1.36 52.51 19.52
CA ALA A 10 -1.21 51.45 20.53
C ALA A 10 -1.86 50.12 20.07
N ARG A 11 -2.94 50.19 19.30
CA ARG A 11 -3.62 49.04 18.69
C ARG A 11 -2.74 48.29 17.68
N ARG A 12 -1.97 48.99 16.84
CA ARG A 12 -1.02 48.37 15.89
C ARG A 12 0.18 47.74 16.60
N GLN A 13 0.64 48.36 17.68
CA GLN A 13 1.71 47.81 18.52
C GLN A 13 1.25 46.54 19.26
N HIS A 14 0.00 46.51 19.73
CA HIS A 14 -0.56 45.36 20.42
C HIS A 14 -0.76 44.16 19.47
N VAL A 15 -1.33 44.38 18.28
CA VAL A 15 -1.47 43.34 17.23
C VAL A 15 -0.10 42.78 16.82
N ARG A 16 0.92 43.64 16.66
CA ARG A 16 2.27 43.17 16.31
C ARG A 16 2.92 42.35 17.44
N LYS A 17 2.61 42.66 18.71
CA LYS A 17 3.09 41.92 19.89
C LYS A 17 2.34 40.60 20.13
N THR A 18 1.08 40.46 19.69
CA THR A 18 0.32 39.21 19.80
C THR A 18 0.52 38.29 18.59
N MET A 19 0.77 38.84 17.40
CA MET A 19 0.98 38.04 16.18
C MET A 19 2.30 37.24 16.17
N SER A 20 3.38 37.72 16.81
CA SER A 20 4.63 36.97 16.90
C SER A 20 4.50 35.70 17.77
N PRO A 21 4.01 35.76 19.02
CA PRO A 21 3.83 34.55 19.84
C PRO A 21 2.77 33.61 19.26
N GLU A 22 1.71 34.08 18.60
CA GLU A 22 0.73 33.20 17.94
C GLU A 22 1.32 32.43 16.75
N ARG A 23 2.17 33.07 15.94
CA ARG A 23 2.86 32.37 14.83
C ARG A 23 3.84 31.34 15.35
N PHE A 24 4.61 31.68 16.39
CA PHE A 24 5.51 30.73 17.05
C PHE A 24 4.75 29.61 17.77
N ALA A 25 3.59 29.89 18.37
CA ALA A 25 2.74 28.87 19.00
C ALA A 25 2.09 27.95 17.96
N ARG A 26 1.67 28.45 16.80
CA ARG A 26 1.17 27.62 15.68
C ARG A 26 2.29 26.78 15.04
N LEU A 27 3.48 27.35 14.86
CA LEU A 27 4.66 26.61 14.39
C LEU A 27 5.12 25.56 15.42
N ALA A 28 5.07 25.87 16.70
CA ALA A 28 5.38 24.93 17.78
C ALA A 28 4.31 23.84 17.90
N ALA A 29 3.02 24.15 17.76
CA ALA A 29 1.94 23.16 17.72
C ALA A 29 2.02 22.28 16.46
N PHE A 30 2.49 22.82 15.33
CA PHE A 30 2.76 22.06 14.10
C PHE A 30 4.01 21.18 14.24
N ALA A 31 5.09 21.69 14.84
CA ALA A 31 6.32 20.95 15.11
C ALA A 31 6.14 19.87 16.19
N ASN A 32 5.20 20.05 17.11
CA ASN A 32 4.81 19.07 18.12
C ASN A 32 3.65 18.17 17.65
N SER A 33 3.23 18.29 16.38
CA SER A 33 2.23 17.41 15.75
C SER A 33 2.89 16.21 15.07
N THR A 34 2.11 15.23 14.65
CA THR A 34 2.60 14.06 13.90
C THR A 34 3.00 14.38 12.45
N MET A 35 2.79 15.62 11.98
CA MET A 35 3.08 16.07 10.62
C MET A 35 4.58 16.10 10.26
N PRO A 36 5.51 16.61 11.08
CA PRO A 36 6.95 16.52 10.80
C PRO A 36 7.44 15.08 10.68
N ILE A 37 6.91 14.14 11.49
CA ILE A 37 7.25 12.71 11.37
C ILE A 37 6.73 12.16 10.04
N ALA A 38 5.48 12.49 9.66
CA ALA A 38 4.91 12.08 8.38
C ALA A 38 5.75 12.59 7.19
N PHE A 39 6.20 13.84 7.26
CA PHE A 39 7.08 14.43 6.25
C PHE A 39 8.45 13.74 6.21
N GLY A 40 9.05 13.47 7.38
CA GLY A 40 10.32 12.75 7.47
C GLY A 40 10.24 11.33 6.88
N VAL A 41 9.18 10.58 7.18
CA VAL A 41 8.94 9.24 6.60
C VAL A 41 8.75 9.32 5.08
N LEU A 42 8.01 10.33 4.59
CA LEU A 42 7.81 10.52 3.16
C LEU A 42 9.11 10.88 2.44
N MET A 43 9.94 11.76 3.02
CA MET A 43 11.26 12.09 2.46
C MET A 43 12.18 10.88 2.44
N LEU A 44 12.21 10.09 3.52
CA LEU A 44 12.97 8.84 3.58
C LEU A 44 12.48 7.84 2.53
N PHE A 45 11.16 7.72 2.34
CA PHE A 45 10.57 6.88 1.31
C PHE A 45 11.01 7.32 -0.10
N ILE A 46 10.95 8.61 -0.41
CA ILE A 46 11.39 9.14 -1.71
C ILE A 46 12.86 8.80 -1.97
N VAL A 47 13.73 9.05 -0.98
CA VAL A 47 15.17 8.76 -1.10
C VAL A 47 15.41 7.26 -1.30
N ALA A 48 14.77 6.41 -0.48
CA ALA A 48 14.94 4.96 -0.56
C ALA A 48 14.38 4.38 -1.87
N ALA A 49 13.19 4.79 -2.30
CA ALA A 49 12.58 4.36 -3.55
C ALA A 49 13.42 4.82 -4.76
N THR A 50 13.91 6.05 -4.75
CA THR A 50 14.79 6.56 -5.82
C THR A 50 16.11 5.79 -5.87
N ALA A 51 16.75 5.55 -4.73
CA ALA A 51 17.98 4.77 -4.66
C ALA A 51 17.78 3.34 -5.21
N LEU A 52 16.67 2.71 -4.84
CA LEU A 52 16.30 1.36 -5.28
C LEU A 52 16.00 1.30 -6.79
N LEU A 53 15.31 2.32 -7.34
CA LEU A 53 15.06 2.46 -8.78
C LEU A 53 16.30 2.84 -9.59
N SER A 54 17.30 3.43 -8.94
CA SER A 54 18.56 3.85 -9.55
C SER A 54 19.54 2.70 -9.80
N ILE A 55 19.36 1.57 -9.14
CA ILE A 55 20.16 0.35 -9.37
C ILE A 55 19.84 -0.16 -10.79
N GLU A 56 20.85 -0.39 -11.62
CA GLU A 56 20.63 -0.95 -12.95
C GLU A 56 20.24 -2.44 -12.92
N THR A 57 19.37 -2.84 -13.84
CA THR A 57 18.87 -4.21 -14.02
C THR A 57 19.85 -5.04 -14.83
N ALA A 58 19.88 -6.35 -14.57
CA ALA A 58 20.89 -7.27 -15.12
C ALA A 58 20.89 -7.35 -16.65
N GLU A 59 19.75 -7.16 -17.30
CA GLU A 59 19.65 -7.22 -18.77
C GLU A 59 20.52 -6.15 -19.46
N LYS A 60 20.65 -4.97 -18.85
CA LYS A 60 21.49 -3.89 -19.37
C LYS A 60 22.99 -4.20 -19.26
N LYS A 61 23.40 -4.97 -18.24
CA LYS A 61 24.79 -5.45 -18.08
C LYS A 61 25.19 -6.47 -19.13
N LEU A 62 24.23 -7.19 -19.73
CA LEU A 62 24.51 -8.13 -20.79
C LEU A 62 24.82 -7.43 -22.12
N PHE A 63 24.26 -6.23 -22.33
CA PHE A 63 24.40 -5.45 -23.56
C PHE A 63 25.54 -4.43 -23.52
N ASP A 64 25.87 -3.85 -22.36
CA ASP A 64 27.03 -2.94 -22.19
C ASP A 64 27.76 -3.22 -20.87
N PRO A 65 28.85 -4.02 -20.88
CA PRO A 65 29.57 -4.42 -19.66
C PRO A 65 30.48 -3.32 -19.07
N GLU A 66 30.60 -2.14 -19.71
CA GLU A 66 31.45 -1.03 -19.24
C GLU A 66 30.72 0.01 -18.37
N ASP A 67 29.40 -0.10 -18.17
CA ASP A 67 28.62 0.93 -17.46
C ASP A 67 28.55 0.74 -15.94
N SER A 68 28.56 1.88 -15.23
CA SER A 68 28.49 1.97 -13.78
C SER A 68 27.22 1.37 -13.19
N VAL A 69 27.31 0.77 -11.99
CA VAL A 69 26.19 0.15 -11.23
C VAL A 69 24.95 1.06 -11.06
N PHE A 70 25.14 2.37 -11.16
CA PHE A 70 24.09 3.38 -11.06
C PHE A 70 23.82 4.03 -12.41
N LYS A 71 22.54 4.32 -12.67
CA LYS A 71 22.10 5.16 -13.79
C LYS A 71 22.84 6.51 -13.78
N PRO A 72 23.02 7.16 -14.95
CA PRO A 72 23.62 8.49 -15.01
C PRO A 72 22.80 9.50 -14.19
N TRP A 73 23.51 10.42 -13.51
CA TRP A 73 22.96 11.48 -12.66
C TRP A 73 21.69 12.19 -13.19
N PRO A 74 21.58 12.60 -14.48
CA PRO A 74 20.36 13.21 -14.99
C PRO A 74 19.14 12.28 -14.97
N GLN A 75 19.32 10.97 -15.20
CA GLN A 75 18.22 10.01 -15.13
C GLN A 75 17.76 9.78 -13.69
N ILE A 76 18.70 9.74 -12.72
CA ILE A 76 18.36 9.64 -11.30
C ILE A 76 17.54 10.85 -10.86
N ALA A 77 17.96 12.06 -11.25
CA ALA A 77 17.23 13.29 -10.94
C ALA A 77 15.80 13.29 -11.53
N ALA A 78 15.64 12.79 -12.75
CA ALA A 78 14.32 12.65 -13.38
C ALA A 78 13.43 11.64 -12.62
N VAL A 79 13.96 10.46 -12.28
CA VAL A 79 13.22 9.45 -11.49
C VAL A 79 12.87 9.99 -10.11
N ALA A 80 13.78 10.67 -9.42
CA ALA A 80 13.53 11.30 -8.14
C ALA A 80 12.37 12.31 -8.22
N THR A 81 12.34 13.11 -9.28
CA THR A 81 11.28 14.10 -9.52
C THR A 81 9.93 13.43 -9.75
N LEU A 82 9.88 12.36 -10.55
CA LEU A 82 8.66 11.59 -10.79
C LEU A 82 8.15 10.90 -9.52
N VAL A 83 9.03 10.23 -8.78
CA VAL A 83 8.70 9.59 -7.49
C VAL A 83 8.19 10.62 -6.50
N ALA A 84 8.83 11.78 -6.40
CA ALA A 84 8.37 12.87 -5.54
C ALA A 84 6.98 13.37 -5.93
N LEU A 85 6.69 13.52 -7.23
CA LEU A 85 5.37 13.94 -7.72
C LEU A 85 4.28 12.92 -7.34
N VAL A 86 4.54 11.63 -7.52
CA VAL A 86 3.61 10.57 -7.10
C VAL A 86 3.44 10.56 -5.58
N CYS A 87 4.51 10.76 -4.80
CA CYS A 87 4.45 10.84 -3.34
C CYS A 87 3.64 12.04 -2.85
N VAL A 88 3.68 13.18 -3.55
CA VAL A 88 2.79 14.32 -3.28
C VAL A 88 1.34 13.92 -3.53
N GLY A 89 1.05 13.22 -4.62
CA GLY A 89 -0.28 12.65 -4.91
C GLY A 89 -0.77 11.72 -3.80
N ILE A 90 0.07 10.79 -3.34
CA ILE A 90 -0.21 9.90 -2.21
C ILE A 90 -0.51 10.72 -0.95
N SER A 91 0.32 11.71 -0.62
CA SER A 91 0.15 12.54 0.57
C SER A 91 -1.19 13.29 0.57
N LEU A 92 -1.56 13.88 -0.57
CA LEU A 92 -2.84 14.57 -0.75
C LEU A 92 -4.01 13.60 -0.64
N TYR A 93 -3.91 12.43 -1.26
CA TYR A 93 -4.93 11.39 -1.23
C TYR A 93 -5.19 10.86 0.19
N VAL A 94 -4.12 10.54 0.93
CA VAL A 94 -4.20 10.11 2.34
C VAL A 94 -4.81 11.21 3.21
N ARG A 95 -4.43 12.47 2.99
CA ARG A 95 -4.99 13.61 3.74
C ARG A 95 -6.48 13.81 3.49
N HIS A 96 -6.95 13.54 2.28
CA HIS A 96 -8.36 13.74 1.90
C HIS A 96 -9.25 12.59 2.38
N TYR A 97 -8.86 11.34 2.11
CA TYR A 97 -9.72 10.17 2.37
C TYR A 97 -9.53 9.58 3.77
N GLU A 98 -8.30 9.55 4.31
CA GLU A 98 -7.99 8.89 5.59
C GLU A 98 -7.03 9.73 6.45
N PRO A 99 -7.44 10.93 6.92
CA PRO A 99 -6.61 11.79 7.76
C PRO A 99 -6.21 11.13 9.09
N ARG A 100 -6.90 10.04 9.47
CA ARG A 100 -6.58 9.22 10.65
C ARG A 100 -5.19 8.57 10.54
N ILE A 101 -4.74 8.24 9.33
CA ILE A 101 -3.41 7.67 9.09
C ILE A 101 -2.32 8.69 9.47
N LEU A 102 -2.51 9.98 9.14
CA LEU A 102 -1.55 11.04 9.48
C LEU A 102 -1.42 11.32 10.99
N ARG A 103 -2.38 10.89 11.80
CA ARG A 103 -2.37 11.08 13.27
C ARG A 103 -1.58 10.01 14.01
N ARG A 104 -1.27 8.86 13.39
CA ARG A 104 -0.53 7.77 14.04
C ARG A 104 0.74 7.48 13.25
N PRO A 105 1.95 7.79 13.78
CA PRO A 105 3.20 7.61 13.03
C PRO A 105 3.44 6.15 12.65
N THR A 106 3.01 5.20 13.48
CA THR A 106 3.10 3.76 13.21
C THR A 106 2.41 3.35 11.92
N ARG A 107 1.24 3.94 11.59
CA ARG A 107 0.50 3.61 10.36
C ARG A 107 1.17 4.17 9.10
N ILE A 108 1.79 5.34 9.21
CA ILE A 108 2.55 5.96 8.10
C ILE A 108 3.80 5.13 7.81
N ILE A 109 4.52 4.73 8.86
CA ILE A 109 5.71 3.87 8.74
C ILE A 109 5.32 2.50 8.16
N ALA A 110 4.22 1.90 8.61
CA ALA A 110 3.73 0.64 8.06
C ALA A 110 3.37 0.75 6.56
N LEU A 111 2.70 1.84 6.15
CA LEU A 111 2.33 2.07 4.76
C LEU A 111 3.55 2.33 3.86
N GLY A 112 4.49 3.18 4.30
CA GLY A 112 5.73 3.44 3.57
C GLY A 112 6.63 2.20 3.49
N GLY A 113 6.73 1.44 4.60
CA GLY A 113 7.46 0.18 4.66
C GLY A 113 6.87 -0.88 3.73
N LEU A 114 5.54 -1.01 3.70
CA LEU A 114 4.84 -1.90 2.77
C LEU A 114 5.21 -1.58 1.31
N PHE A 115 5.14 -0.29 0.91
CA PHE A 115 5.48 0.11 -0.44
C PHE A 115 6.95 -0.15 -0.78
N LEU A 116 7.88 0.13 0.15
CA LEU A 116 9.31 -0.14 -0.07
C LEU A 116 9.61 -1.62 -0.20
N ILE A 117 9.01 -2.46 0.65
CA ILE A 117 9.21 -3.92 0.62
C ILE A 117 8.70 -4.48 -0.70
N LEU A 118 7.51 -4.07 -1.14
CA LEU A 118 6.93 -4.54 -2.40
C LEU A 118 7.69 -4.01 -3.64
N LEU A 119 8.17 -2.77 -3.60
CA LEU A 119 9.07 -2.24 -4.63
C LEU A 119 10.40 -2.98 -4.67
N PHE A 120 10.97 -3.35 -3.52
CA PHE A 120 12.16 -4.17 -3.44
C PHE A 120 11.94 -5.55 -4.07
N ILE A 121 10.83 -6.21 -3.74
CA ILE A 121 10.46 -7.50 -4.36
C ILE A 121 10.32 -7.35 -5.88
N THR A 122 9.63 -6.30 -6.35
CA THR A 122 9.48 -6.01 -7.78
C THR A 122 10.83 -5.79 -8.45
N LYS A 123 11.75 -5.08 -7.78
CA LYS A 123 13.09 -4.82 -8.29
C LYS A 123 13.93 -6.08 -8.38
N VAL A 124 13.84 -6.97 -7.39
CA VAL A 124 14.51 -8.27 -7.41
C VAL A 124 13.96 -9.14 -8.54
N GLY A 125 12.64 -9.15 -8.74
CA GLY A 125 12.01 -9.86 -9.86
C GLY A 125 12.41 -9.32 -11.23
N SER A 126 12.86 -8.06 -11.32
CA SER A 126 13.34 -7.47 -12.57
C SER A 126 14.74 -7.92 -13.00
N PHE A 127 15.45 -8.72 -12.21
CA PHE A 127 16.77 -9.25 -12.61
C PHE A 127 16.67 -10.42 -13.59
N ASP A 128 15.55 -11.13 -13.62
CA ASP A 128 15.35 -12.32 -14.46
C ASP A 128 14.05 -12.17 -15.26
N GLU A 129 14.08 -12.42 -16.57
CA GLU A 129 12.94 -12.21 -17.48
C GLU A 129 11.71 -13.02 -17.02
N SER A 130 11.95 -14.24 -16.54
CA SER A 130 10.90 -15.14 -16.03
C SER A 130 10.20 -14.59 -14.77
N TRP A 131 10.86 -13.73 -14.01
CA TRP A 131 10.38 -13.19 -12.73
C TRP A 131 9.79 -11.79 -12.88
N THR A 132 9.76 -11.25 -14.10
CA THR A 132 9.14 -9.95 -14.42
C THR A 132 7.69 -9.85 -13.93
N TYR A 133 6.93 -10.94 -14.03
CA TYR A 133 5.54 -11.02 -13.58
C TYR A 133 5.36 -10.99 -12.06
N LEU A 134 6.44 -11.03 -11.28
CA LEU A 134 6.43 -10.79 -9.84
C LEU A 134 5.94 -9.37 -9.51
N ALA A 135 6.11 -8.42 -10.45
CA ALA A 135 5.52 -7.09 -10.36
C ALA A 135 3.99 -7.16 -10.20
N THR A 136 3.31 -7.98 -10.99
CA THR A 136 1.86 -8.23 -10.90
C THR A 136 1.47 -8.74 -9.51
N GLY A 137 2.21 -9.73 -9.00
CA GLY A 137 2.01 -10.27 -7.65
C GLY A 137 2.18 -9.22 -6.54
N SER A 138 3.15 -8.32 -6.69
CA SER A 138 3.38 -7.24 -5.71
C SER A 138 2.21 -6.24 -5.63
N ALA A 139 1.61 -5.85 -6.77
CA ALA A 139 0.45 -4.97 -6.78
C ALA A 139 -0.80 -5.64 -6.21
N VAL A 140 -1.02 -6.91 -6.56
CA VAL A 140 -2.11 -7.71 -5.98
C VAL A 140 -1.94 -7.81 -4.46
N THR A 141 -0.71 -8.03 -3.99
CA THR A 141 -0.39 -8.07 -2.56
C THR A 141 -0.69 -6.73 -1.87
N CYS A 142 -0.28 -5.62 -2.49
CA CYS A 142 -0.58 -4.27 -2.00
C CYS A 142 -2.09 -4.06 -1.88
N GLY A 143 -2.85 -4.39 -2.92
CA GLY A 143 -4.31 -4.24 -2.97
C GLY A 143 -5.02 -5.04 -1.89
N ILE A 144 -4.66 -6.31 -1.72
CA ILE A 144 -5.25 -7.18 -0.70
C ILE A 144 -4.94 -6.65 0.70
N ILE A 145 -3.66 -6.37 1.01
CA ILE A 145 -3.27 -5.88 2.34
C ILE A 145 -3.97 -4.57 2.68
N LEU A 146 -4.04 -3.63 1.74
CA LEU A 146 -4.71 -2.35 1.97
C LEU A 146 -6.23 -2.48 2.06
N THR A 147 -6.84 -3.43 1.34
CA THR A 147 -8.29 -3.69 1.45
C THR A 147 -8.65 -4.34 2.78
N ILE A 148 -7.76 -5.16 3.34
CA ILE A 148 -7.90 -5.69 4.70
C ILE A 148 -7.68 -4.60 5.74
N ALA A 149 -6.67 -3.76 5.52
CA ALA A 149 -6.23 -2.79 6.52
C ALA A 149 -7.07 -1.51 6.56
N TYR A 150 -7.75 -1.18 5.46
CA TYR A 150 -8.45 0.08 5.28
C TYR A 150 -9.72 -0.15 4.45
N ASN A 151 -10.33 0.95 3.99
CA ASN A 151 -11.50 0.89 3.13
C ASN A 151 -11.13 0.50 1.70
N GLN A 152 -11.97 -0.31 1.05
CA GLN A 152 -11.82 -0.73 -0.36
C GLN A 152 -11.52 0.45 -1.31
N ARG A 153 -12.26 1.57 -1.18
CA ARG A 153 -12.05 2.76 -2.02
C ARG A 153 -10.65 3.36 -1.86
N PHE A 154 -10.14 3.38 -0.63
CA PHE A 154 -8.81 3.88 -0.32
C PHE A 154 -7.73 2.92 -0.83
N ALA A 155 -7.93 1.61 -0.67
CA ALA A 155 -7.01 0.58 -1.15
C ALA A 155 -6.80 0.64 -2.67
N ILE A 156 -7.88 0.82 -3.45
CA ILE A 156 -7.81 0.98 -4.91
C ILE A 156 -6.92 2.17 -5.30
N GLY A 157 -7.16 3.35 -4.72
CA GLY A 157 -6.39 4.55 -5.05
C GLY A 157 -4.92 4.42 -4.68
N MET A 158 -4.63 3.87 -3.49
CA MET A 158 -3.26 3.68 -3.03
C MET A 158 -2.49 2.65 -3.86
N THR A 159 -3.15 1.55 -4.23
CA THR A 159 -2.52 0.49 -5.04
C THR A 159 -2.28 0.95 -6.48
N LEU A 160 -3.13 1.84 -7.00
CA LEU A 160 -2.88 2.52 -8.27
C LEU A 160 -1.60 3.37 -8.21
N PHE A 161 -1.42 4.19 -7.16
CA PHE A 161 -0.18 4.96 -6.98
C PHE A 161 1.05 4.06 -6.83
N TYR A 162 0.94 2.96 -6.08
CA TYR A 162 2.00 1.95 -6.00
C TYR A 162 2.35 1.39 -7.38
N SER A 163 1.34 1.05 -8.19
CA SER A 163 1.54 0.46 -9.52
C SER A 163 2.27 1.43 -10.46
N ILE A 164 1.96 2.73 -10.39
CA ILE A 164 2.67 3.77 -11.15
C ILE A 164 4.16 3.81 -10.76
N ILE A 165 4.47 3.76 -9.46
CA ILE A 165 5.88 3.75 -9.00
C ILE A 165 6.58 2.47 -9.42
N ALA A 166 5.91 1.31 -9.32
CA ALA A 166 6.46 0.02 -9.70
C ALA A 166 6.77 -0.07 -11.20
N CYS A 167 5.96 0.56 -12.06
CA CYS A 167 6.23 0.64 -13.50
C CYS A 167 7.55 1.36 -13.84
N PHE A 168 8.02 2.30 -12.99
CA PHE A 168 9.31 2.95 -13.20
C PHE A 168 10.51 1.99 -13.08
N VAL A 169 10.33 0.80 -12.50
CA VAL A 169 11.36 -0.25 -12.49
C VAL A 169 11.70 -0.69 -13.92
N PHE A 170 10.68 -0.90 -14.76
CA PHE A 170 10.79 -1.49 -16.10
C PHE A 170 10.87 -0.46 -17.22
N PHE A 171 10.53 0.80 -16.94
CA PHE A 171 10.51 1.89 -17.94
C PHE A 171 11.84 2.11 -18.70
N THR A 172 12.97 1.70 -18.10
CA THR A 172 14.30 1.85 -18.71
C THR A 172 14.66 0.71 -19.65
N ILE A 173 13.94 -0.41 -19.59
CA ILE A 173 14.20 -1.63 -20.37
C ILE A 173 13.33 -1.60 -21.63
N ASP A 174 12.01 -1.69 -21.46
CA ASP A 174 11.04 -1.70 -22.55
C ASP A 174 9.77 -0.95 -22.18
N LYS A 175 9.43 0.05 -23.01
CA LYS A 175 8.24 0.90 -22.86
C LYS A 175 6.96 0.11 -23.09
N ILE A 176 6.97 -0.87 -24.00
CA ILE A 176 5.80 -1.68 -24.33
C ILE A 176 5.52 -2.66 -23.18
N ALA A 177 6.56 -3.37 -22.72
CA ALA A 177 6.46 -4.25 -21.55
C ALA A 177 5.96 -3.50 -20.29
N THR A 178 6.33 -2.23 -20.12
CA THR A 178 5.86 -1.41 -18.99
C THR A 178 4.35 -1.19 -19.02
N ILE A 179 3.77 -0.96 -20.20
CA ILE A 179 2.31 -0.78 -20.36
C ILE A 179 1.60 -2.12 -20.14
N GLU A 180 2.13 -3.22 -20.68
CA GLU A 180 1.59 -4.56 -20.47
C GLU A 180 1.52 -4.90 -18.97
N LEU A 181 2.62 -4.67 -18.23
CA LEU A 181 2.68 -4.91 -16.79
C LEU A 181 1.72 -4.00 -16.03
N PHE A 182 1.59 -2.73 -16.39
CA PHE A 182 0.64 -1.83 -15.75
C PHE A 182 -0.80 -2.32 -15.90
N LEU A 183 -1.18 -2.79 -17.09
CA LEU A 183 -2.50 -3.35 -17.36
C LEU A 183 -2.73 -4.65 -16.60
N MET A 184 -1.74 -5.53 -16.50
CA MET A 184 -1.84 -6.76 -15.69
C MET A 184 -1.94 -6.46 -14.19
N MET A 185 -1.13 -5.53 -13.66
CA MET A 185 -1.19 -5.08 -12.27
C MET A 185 -2.56 -4.52 -11.94
N THR A 186 -3.07 -3.61 -12.79
CA THR A 186 -4.39 -2.99 -12.61
C THR A 186 -5.52 -4.01 -12.68
N ALA A 187 -5.50 -4.92 -13.65
CA ALA A 187 -6.49 -5.99 -13.76
C ALA A 187 -6.50 -6.89 -12.50
N GLY A 188 -5.32 -7.28 -12.01
CA GLY A 188 -5.19 -8.12 -10.82
C GLY A 188 -5.66 -7.43 -9.54
N PHE A 189 -5.07 -6.29 -9.20
CA PHE A 189 -5.40 -5.63 -7.92
C PHE A 189 -6.84 -5.13 -7.88
N MET A 190 -7.39 -4.64 -9.01
CA MET A 190 -8.78 -4.18 -9.07
C MET A 190 -9.72 -5.34 -8.76
N THR A 191 -9.50 -6.48 -9.40
CA THR A 191 -10.30 -7.69 -9.14
C THR A 191 -10.24 -8.08 -7.67
N CYS A 192 -9.05 -8.15 -7.08
CA CYS A 192 -8.92 -8.45 -5.66
C CYS A 192 -9.63 -7.43 -4.78
N CYS A 193 -9.42 -6.13 -4.98
CA CYS A 193 -10.05 -5.09 -4.16
C CYS A 193 -11.59 -5.11 -4.28
N PHE A 194 -12.14 -5.43 -5.46
CA PHE A 194 -13.60 -5.45 -5.66
C PHE A 194 -14.29 -6.66 -5.06
N PHE A 195 -13.67 -7.84 -5.14
CA PHE A 195 -14.26 -9.09 -4.66
C PHE A 195 -13.92 -9.39 -3.20
N LEU A 196 -12.92 -8.72 -2.62
CA LEU A 196 -12.56 -8.82 -1.22
C LEU A 196 -13.39 -7.83 -0.37
N LYS A 197 -14.65 -8.19 -0.08
CA LYS A 197 -15.53 -7.41 0.82
C LYS A 197 -15.36 -7.77 2.29
N GLU A 198 -15.42 -9.06 2.62
CA GLU A 198 -15.24 -9.60 3.97
C GLU A 198 -14.48 -10.92 3.92
N ILE A 199 -13.52 -11.09 4.84
CA ILE A 199 -12.75 -12.33 4.99
C ILE A 199 -13.35 -13.10 6.17
N ARG A 200 -14.44 -13.84 5.89
CA ARG A 200 -15.06 -14.73 6.88
C ARG A 200 -14.37 -16.10 6.96
N THR A 201 -13.79 -16.56 5.85
CA THR A 201 -13.17 -17.89 5.76
C THR A 201 -11.80 -17.84 5.13
N ARG A 202 -10.93 -18.77 5.54
CA ARG A 202 -9.61 -19.01 4.94
C ARG A 202 -9.69 -19.21 3.43
N MET A 203 -10.74 -19.89 2.95
CA MET A 203 -10.96 -20.17 1.52
C MET A 203 -11.30 -18.92 0.70
N LYS A 204 -11.87 -17.87 1.31
CA LYS A 204 -12.31 -16.70 0.55
C LYS A 204 -11.16 -15.99 -0.15
N LEU A 205 -9.99 -15.96 0.49
CA LEU A 205 -8.82 -15.33 -0.09
C LEU A 205 -8.33 -16.09 -1.33
N ILE A 206 -8.29 -17.42 -1.27
CA ILE A 206 -7.92 -18.29 -2.40
C ILE A 206 -8.91 -18.07 -3.56
N GLU A 207 -10.21 -18.07 -3.29
CA GLU A 207 -11.26 -17.85 -4.30
C GLU A 207 -11.08 -16.50 -5.03
N VAL A 208 -10.86 -15.42 -4.27
CA VAL A 208 -10.66 -14.07 -4.84
C VAL A 208 -9.37 -14.01 -5.67
N THR A 209 -8.28 -14.61 -5.20
CA THR A 209 -7.04 -14.64 -5.98
C THR A 209 -7.09 -15.56 -7.19
N ALA A 210 -7.89 -16.64 -7.15
CA ALA A 210 -8.15 -17.48 -8.31
C ALA A 210 -8.94 -16.71 -9.39
N LEU A 211 -9.95 -15.94 -8.99
CA LEU A 211 -10.69 -15.07 -9.91
C LEU A 211 -9.77 -13.95 -10.45
N ALA A 212 -8.93 -13.34 -9.62
CA ALA A 212 -7.95 -12.38 -10.10
C ALA A 212 -6.95 -13.00 -11.08
N ALA A 213 -6.53 -14.24 -10.85
CA ALA A 213 -5.63 -14.96 -11.74
C ALA A 213 -6.25 -15.26 -13.11
N THR A 214 -7.55 -15.57 -13.19
CA THR A 214 -8.22 -15.73 -14.49
C THR A 214 -8.30 -14.40 -15.24
N VAL A 215 -8.60 -13.30 -14.55
CA VAL A 215 -8.62 -11.96 -15.15
C VAL A 215 -7.22 -11.54 -15.62
N VAL A 216 -6.18 -11.79 -14.83
CA VAL A 216 -4.78 -11.54 -15.19
C VAL A 216 -4.37 -12.41 -16.37
N PHE A 217 -4.75 -13.70 -16.39
CA PHE A 217 -4.47 -14.60 -17.51
C PHE A 217 -5.08 -14.09 -18.81
N VAL A 218 -6.36 -13.72 -18.81
CA VAL A 218 -7.05 -13.19 -20.00
C VAL A 218 -6.41 -11.88 -20.46
N THR A 219 -6.05 -11.00 -19.52
CA THR A 219 -5.40 -9.73 -19.82
C THR A 219 -4.01 -9.95 -20.44
N ALA A 220 -3.19 -10.83 -19.85
CA ALA A 220 -1.87 -11.19 -20.35
C ALA A 220 -1.95 -11.86 -21.73
N ALA A 221 -2.94 -12.74 -21.94
CA ALA A 221 -3.15 -13.42 -23.21
C ALA A 221 -3.56 -12.43 -24.31
N ALA A 222 -4.49 -11.52 -24.03
CA ALA A 222 -4.91 -10.48 -24.96
C ALA A 222 -3.74 -9.58 -25.36
N LEU A 223 -2.92 -9.16 -24.39
CA LEU A 223 -1.72 -8.35 -24.65
C LEU A 223 -0.68 -9.12 -25.46
N GLY A 224 -0.46 -10.40 -25.17
CA GLY A 224 0.45 -11.26 -25.94
C GLY A 224 0.03 -11.42 -27.41
N VAL A 225 -1.29 -11.52 -27.68
CA VAL A 225 -1.83 -11.54 -29.05
C VAL A 225 -1.61 -10.20 -29.75
N ILE A 226 -1.85 -9.08 -29.07
CA ILE A 226 -1.59 -7.73 -29.60
C ILE A 226 -0.11 -7.55 -29.93
N GLY A 227 0.78 -8.05 -29.08
CA GLY A 227 2.23 -8.06 -29.27
C GLY A 227 2.72 -9.01 -30.36
N LYS A 228 1.82 -9.74 -31.04
CA LYS A 228 2.14 -10.74 -32.08
C LYS A 228 3.17 -11.79 -31.63
N ARG A 229 3.13 -12.18 -30.35
CA ARG A 229 4.01 -13.22 -29.81
C ARG A 229 3.55 -14.61 -30.26
N GLY A 230 4.46 -15.58 -30.29
CA GLY A 230 4.12 -16.97 -30.57
C GLY A 230 3.14 -17.53 -29.54
N SER A 231 2.24 -18.44 -29.95
CA SER A 231 1.20 -19.01 -29.08
C SER A 231 1.78 -19.64 -27.82
N GLU A 232 2.92 -20.35 -27.92
CA GLU A 232 3.59 -20.97 -26.79
C GLU A 232 4.06 -19.94 -25.75
N ILE A 233 4.62 -18.81 -26.20
CA ILE A 233 5.08 -17.72 -25.33
C ILE A 233 3.87 -17.12 -24.60
N ILE A 234 2.77 -16.87 -25.32
CA ILE A 234 1.55 -16.31 -24.75
C ILE A 234 1.00 -17.20 -23.63
N PHE A 235 0.94 -18.51 -23.84
CA PHE A 235 0.49 -19.45 -22.82
C PHE A 235 1.42 -19.47 -21.60
N PHE A 236 2.73 -19.45 -21.82
CA PHE A 236 3.71 -19.46 -20.73
C PHE A 236 3.68 -18.15 -19.92
N THR A 237 3.65 -16.99 -20.58
CA THR A 237 3.61 -15.68 -19.90
C THR A 237 2.31 -15.45 -19.16
N SER A 238 1.18 -15.84 -19.76
CA SER A 238 -0.13 -15.70 -19.12
C SER A 238 -0.28 -16.67 -17.95
N GLY A 239 0.21 -17.91 -18.12
CA GLY A 239 0.22 -18.93 -17.08
C GLY A 239 1.08 -18.54 -15.88
N THR A 240 2.28 -17.99 -16.10
CA THR A 240 3.17 -17.53 -15.03
C THR A 240 2.59 -16.34 -14.26
N ALA A 241 2.05 -15.33 -14.95
CA ALA A 241 1.39 -14.19 -14.31
C ALA A 241 0.17 -14.62 -13.46
N ALA A 242 -0.64 -15.55 -13.97
CA ALA A 242 -1.77 -16.13 -13.25
C ALA A 242 -1.31 -16.95 -12.03
N ALA A 243 -0.30 -17.81 -12.20
CA ALA A 243 0.24 -18.64 -11.13
C ALA A 243 0.79 -17.80 -9.97
N ILE A 244 1.53 -16.73 -10.28
CA ILE A 244 2.02 -15.77 -9.28
C ILE A 244 0.84 -15.10 -8.55
N THR A 245 -0.22 -14.73 -9.28
CA THR A 245 -1.41 -14.10 -8.68
C THR A 245 -2.11 -15.05 -7.69
N ILE A 246 -2.23 -16.35 -8.00
CA ILE A 246 -2.77 -17.35 -7.06
C ILE A 246 -1.82 -17.56 -5.87
N ALA A 247 -0.51 -17.66 -6.13
CA ALA A 247 0.49 -17.87 -5.10
C ALA A 247 0.46 -16.75 -4.05
N VAL A 248 0.20 -15.50 -4.47
CA VAL A 248 0.01 -14.36 -3.55
C VAL A 248 -1.13 -14.61 -2.57
N GLY A 249 -2.25 -15.19 -3.01
CA GLY A 249 -3.37 -15.52 -2.12
C GLY A 249 -2.96 -16.50 -1.02
N VAL A 250 -2.23 -17.55 -1.39
CA VAL A 250 -1.71 -18.55 -0.44
C VAL A 250 -0.72 -17.91 0.54
N VAL A 251 0.19 -17.08 0.04
CA VAL A 251 1.18 -16.38 0.88
C VAL A 251 0.46 -15.46 1.88
N ILE A 252 -0.45 -14.59 1.42
CA ILE A 252 -1.15 -13.66 2.31
C ILE A 252 -1.98 -14.41 3.34
N GLN A 253 -2.60 -15.53 2.97
CA GLN A 253 -3.35 -16.35 3.92
C GLN A 253 -2.47 -16.86 5.06
N GLY A 254 -1.22 -17.23 4.78
CA GLY A 254 -0.24 -17.62 5.81
C GLY A 254 0.23 -16.45 6.67
N PHE A 255 0.37 -15.26 6.07
CA PHE A 255 0.84 -14.05 6.76
C PHE A 255 -0.27 -13.16 7.36
N LEU A 256 -1.54 -13.54 7.23
CA LEU A 256 -2.68 -12.74 7.67
C LEU A 256 -2.59 -12.30 9.14
N PRO A 257 -2.25 -13.17 10.11
CA PRO A 257 -2.14 -12.76 11.52
C PRO A 257 -1.02 -11.74 11.76
N MET A 258 0.04 -11.79 10.95
CA MET A 258 1.13 -10.82 11.04
C MET A 258 0.71 -9.47 10.47
N ILE A 259 -0.01 -9.46 9.34
CA ILE A 259 -0.59 -8.25 8.74
C ILE A 259 -1.54 -7.58 9.73
N GLU A 260 -2.43 -8.35 10.36
CA GLU A 260 -3.36 -7.88 11.40
C GLU A 260 -2.65 -7.22 12.58
N LYS A 261 -1.57 -7.83 13.08
CA LYS A 261 -0.76 -7.26 14.17
C LYS A 261 -0.07 -5.95 13.77
N VAL A 262 0.50 -5.88 12.57
CA VAL A 262 1.22 -4.68 12.08
C VAL A 262 0.27 -3.50 11.89
N PHE A 263 -0.92 -3.73 11.34
CA PHE A 263 -1.91 -2.67 11.11
C PHE A 263 -2.85 -2.44 12.31
N GLY A 264 -2.86 -3.36 13.28
CA GLY A 264 -3.69 -3.29 14.50
C GLY A 264 -5.17 -3.47 14.20
N ILE A 265 -5.50 -4.49 13.41
CA ILE A 265 -6.85 -4.74 12.87
C ILE A 265 -7.22 -6.18 13.15
N ALA A 266 -8.48 -6.41 13.55
CA ALA A 266 -9.04 -7.74 13.68
C ALA A 266 -9.94 -7.99 12.47
N THR A 267 -9.68 -9.07 11.72
CA THR A 267 -10.60 -9.51 10.67
C THR A 267 -11.73 -10.32 11.30
N SER A 268 -12.80 -10.58 10.54
CA SER A 268 -13.91 -11.45 10.99
C SER A 268 -13.39 -12.81 11.47
N MET A 269 -12.33 -13.32 10.84
CA MET A 269 -11.68 -14.55 11.24
C MET A 269 -10.98 -14.44 12.61
N THR A 270 -10.23 -13.36 12.87
CA THR A 270 -9.63 -13.12 14.21
C THR A 270 -10.70 -12.95 15.29
N LEU A 271 -11.83 -12.31 14.95
CA LEU A 271 -12.96 -12.14 15.86
C LEU A 271 -13.62 -13.47 16.18
N LEU A 272 -13.74 -14.38 15.21
CA LEU A 272 -14.20 -15.75 15.42
C LEU A 272 -13.23 -16.51 16.33
N ASP A 273 -11.91 -16.39 16.10
CA ASP A 273 -10.89 -17.00 16.95
C ASP A 273 -10.92 -16.46 18.40
N TYR A 274 -11.28 -15.19 18.59
CA TYR A 274 -11.51 -14.60 19.92
C TYR A 274 -12.83 -15.01 20.57
N SER A 275 -13.80 -15.43 19.77
CA SER A 275 -15.12 -15.89 20.24
C SER A 275 -15.11 -17.37 20.68
N ASP A 276 -14.00 -18.08 20.50
CA ASP A 276 -13.86 -19.48 20.94
C ASP A 276 -13.96 -19.57 22.48
N ALA A 277 -14.99 -20.27 22.96
CA ALA A 277 -15.24 -20.52 24.38
C ALA A 277 -14.08 -21.23 25.10
N ASN A 278 -13.12 -21.80 24.36
CA ASN A 278 -11.93 -22.40 24.93
C ASN A 278 -10.88 -21.40 25.41
N GLN A 279 -11.00 -20.12 25.05
CA GLN A 279 -10.11 -19.05 25.50
C GLN A 279 -10.08 -18.97 27.04
N PRO A 280 -8.91 -18.82 27.67
CA PRO A 280 -8.77 -18.83 29.13
C PRO A 280 -9.60 -17.72 29.80
N LEU A 281 -9.76 -16.58 29.14
CA LEU A 281 -10.60 -15.47 29.60
C LEU A 281 -12.09 -15.82 29.57
N LEU A 282 -12.57 -16.49 28.51
CA LEU A 282 -13.97 -16.92 28.40
C LEU A 282 -14.28 -18.09 29.35
N LYS A 283 -13.34 -19.02 29.53
CA LYS A 283 -13.45 -20.08 30.56
C LYS A 283 -13.55 -19.48 31.95
N LYS A 284 -12.74 -18.47 32.26
CA LYS A 284 -12.81 -17.77 33.54
C LYS A 284 -14.15 -17.05 33.71
N LEU A 285 -14.64 -16.37 32.68
CA LEU A 285 -15.97 -15.73 32.70
C LEU A 285 -17.09 -16.76 32.95
N ALA A 286 -17.01 -17.93 32.30
CA ALA A 286 -17.99 -19.00 32.48
C ALA A 286 -17.95 -19.61 33.89
N MET A 287 -16.77 -19.70 34.52
CA MET A 287 -16.60 -20.20 35.89
C MET A 287 -17.02 -19.18 36.95
N ASP A 288 -16.59 -17.92 36.80
CA ASP A 288 -16.79 -16.87 37.80
C ASP A 288 -18.20 -16.24 37.72
N ALA A 289 -18.81 -16.18 36.52
CA ALA A 289 -20.10 -15.52 36.27
C ALA A 289 -20.92 -16.20 35.16
N PRO A 290 -21.50 -17.40 35.39
CA PRO A 290 -22.17 -18.19 34.37
C PRO A 290 -23.39 -17.49 33.73
N GLY A 291 -24.16 -16.72 34.52
CA GLY A 291 -25.32 -15.98 33.99
C GLY A 291 -24.94 -14.89 32.98
N THR A 292 -23.84 -14.16 33.23
CA THR A 292 -23.32 -13.14 32.30
C THR A 292 -22.78 -13.78 31.03
N PHE A 293 -22.14 -14.95 31.14
CA PHE A 293 -21.68 -15.73 29.99
C PHE A 293 -22.86 -16.15 29.08
N SER A 294 -23.91 -16.75 29.64
CA SER A 294 -25.09 -17.16 28.87
C SER A 294 -25.81 -15.98 28.23
N HIS A 295 -25.96 -14.87 28.95
CA HIS A 295 -26.58 -13.65 28.40
C HIS A 295 -25.75 -13.06 27.25
N SER A 296 -24.42 -13.07 27.36
CA SER A 296 -23.52 -12.56 26.30
C SER A 296 -23.55 -13.45 25.05
N LEU A 297 -23.62 -14.78 25.19
CA LEU A 297 -23.78 -15.70 24.07
C LEU A 297 -25.12 -15.51 23.35
N LEU A 298 -26.21 -15.33 24.11
CA LEU A 298 -27.54 -15.12 23.55
C LEU A 298 -27.64 -13.77 22.81
N ILE A 299 -27.07 -12.70 23.37
CA ILE A 299 -27.00 -11.41 22.66
C ILE A 299 -26.11 -11.52 21.42
N GLY A 300 -24.99 -12.24 21.52
CA GLY A 300 -24.08 -12.47 20.40
C GLY A 300 -24.77 -13.14 19.21
N SER A 301 -25.54 -14.21 19.45
CA SER A 301 -26.26 -14.92 18.38
C SER A 301 -27.38 -14.08 17.75
N ILE A 302 -28.10 -13.28 18.56
CA ILE A 302 -29.11 -12.34 18.02
C ILE A 302 -28.45 -11.26 17.17
N ALA A 303 -27.31 -10.71 17.62
CA ALA A 303 -26.58 -9.70 16.88
C ALA A 303 -25.99 -10.23 15.57
N GLU A 304 -25.47 -11.47 15.56
CA GLU A 304 -24.98 -12.16 14.37
C GLU A 304 -26.10 -12.38 13.35
N ALA A 305 -27.25 -12.92 13.79
CA ALA A 305 -28.41 -13.11 12.92
C ALA A 305 -28.94 -11.79 12.34
N ALA A 306 -28.94 -10.71 13.13
CA ALA A 306 -29.34 -9.38 12.66
C ALA A 306 -28.34 -8.79 11.65
N ALA A 307 -27.04 -8.99 11.86
CA ALA A 307 -25.98 -8.54 10.96
C ALA A 307 -25.97 -9.33 9.63
N GLU A 308 -26.35 -10.61 9.65
CA GLU A 308 -26.43 -11.42 8.43
C GLU A 308 -27.65 -11.08 7.56
N ALA A 309 -28.70 -10.49 8.15
CA ALA A 309 -29.90 -10.07 7.45
C ALA A 309 -29.78 -8.72 6.71
N ILE A 310 -28.73 -7.92 6.96
CA ILE A 310 -28.52 -6.56 6.44
C ILE A 310 -27.30 -6.53 5.52
#